data_AF-A0A7H8S9T7-F1
#
_entry.id   AF-A0A7H8S9T7-F1
#
_cell.length_a   1.000
_cell.length_b   1.000
_cell.length_c   1.000
_cell.angle_alpha   90.00
_cell.angle_beta   90.00
_cell.angle_gamma   90.00
#
_symmetry.space_group_name_H-M   'P 1'
#
loop_
_entity.id
_entity.type
_entity.pdbx_description
1 polymer ?
#
loop_
_entity_poly.entity_id
_entity_poly.type
_entity_poly.pdbx_seq_one_letter_code
_entity_poly.pdbx_strand_id
1 'polypeptide(L)'
;MPNDMLQTVEKIRGGFQVDGYISVTQLSRSTDWKKTLQKMDAMQVLDRNKTAGVLMTKDAYVGVMDYIDALEKELDAAQVSTILAERQHMDDWTEGDDLAGKAKDSLLKRSDYLQGLINEDNE
;
A
#
# COMPACT_ATOMS: atom_id res chain seq x y z
N MET A 1 10.48 -9.80 -14.08
CA MET A 1 9.07 -9.71 -13.66
C MET A 1 8.83 -8.65 -12.58
N PRO A 2 9.66 -8.46 -11.52
CA PRO A 2 9.39 -7.42 -10.50
C PRO A 2 9.58 -5.97 -11.02
N ASN A 3 10.50 -5.79 -11.97
CA ASN A 3 10.93 -4.46 -12.43
C ASN A 3 9.87 -3.70 -13.25
N ASP A 4 9.07 -4.41 -14.07
CA ASP A 4 8.00 -3.77 -14.86
C ASP A 4 6.82 -3.35 -13.98
N MET A 5 6.53 -4.11 -12.93
CA MET A 5 5.48 -3.80 -11.96
C MET A 5 5.85 -2.56 -11.14
N LEU A 6 7.09 -2.52 -10.61
CA LEU A 6 7.62 -1.34 -9.92
C LEU A 6 7.65 -0.11 -10.82
N GLN A 7 8.05 -0.22 -12.08
CA GLN A 7 8.02 0.90 -13.03
C GLN A 7 6.59 1.37 -13.34
N THR A 8 5.62 0.45 -13.44
CA THR A 8 4.20 0.81 -13.64
C THR A 8 3.66 1.54 -12.43
N VAL A 9 3.96 1.06 -11.23
CA VAL A 9 3.53 1.68 -9.97
C VAL A 9 4.24 3.01 -9.74
N GLU A 10 5.54 3.13 -10.02
CA GLU A 10 6.26 4.40 -9.97
C GLU A 10 5.76 5.38 -11.03
N LYS A 11 5.31 4.90 -12.19
CA LYS A 11 4.64 5.73 -13.19
C LYS A 11 3.26 6.17 -12.73
N ILE A 12 2.54 5.36 -11.95
CA ILE A 12 1.27 5.76 -11.32
C ILE A 12 1.51 6.73 -10.16
N ARG A 13 2.52 6.47 -9.32
CA ARG A 13 2.92 7.28 -8.16
C ARG A 13 3.55 8.61 -8.57
N GLY A 14 4.40 8.60 -9.59
CA GLY A 14 5.08 9.76 -10.18
C GLY A 14 4.31 10.44 -11.31
N GLY A 15 3.34 9.74 -11.92
CA GLY A 15 2.41 10.26 -12.93
C GLY A 15 1.21 11.01 -12.36
N PHE A 16 1.10 11.09 -11.03
CA PHE A 16 0.38 12.16 -10.32
C PHE A 16 1.04 13.54 -10.54
N GLN A 17 1.69 13.76 -11.69
CA GLN A 17 2.17 15.03 -12.18
C GLN A 17 0.97 15.96 -12.41
N VAL A 18 0.62 16.66 -11.32
CA VAL A 18 0.10 18.03 -11.13
C VAL A 18 -1.00 18.60 -12.04
N ASP A 19 -1.15 18.17 -13.29
CA ASP A 19 -2.08 18.80 -14.26
C ASP A 19 -3.14 17.84 -14.84
N GLY A 20 -3.10 16.55 -14.50
CA GLY A 20 -4.07 15.54 -14.94
C GLY A 20 -5.34 15.50 -14.07
N TYR A 21 -6.13 16.57 -14.04
CA TYR A 21 -7.40 16.59 -13.30
C TYR A 21 -8.61 16.88 -14.19
N ILE A 22 -9.77 16.38 -13.76
CA ILE A 22 -11.07 16.63 -14.40
C ILE A 22 -12.11 16.92 -13.34
N SER A 23 -12.96 17.91 -13.55
CA SER A 23 -14.11 18.11 -12.66
C SER A 23 -15.20 17.05 -12.89
N VAL A 24 -15.97 16.70 -11.86
CA VAL A 24 -17.17 15.83 -12.00
C VAL A 24 -18.13 16.35 -13.07
N THR A 25 -18.23 17.68 -13.21
CA THR A 25 -19.06 18.31 -14.24
C THR A 25 -18.51 18.05 -15.65
N GLN A 26 -17.19 18.13 -15.86
CA GLN A 26 -16.57 17.82 -17.15
C GLN A 26 -16.61 16.32 -17.47
N LEU A 27 -16.53 15.46 -16.45
CA LEU A 27 -16.63 14.01 -16.59
C LEU A 27 -17.96 13.57 -17.21
N SER A 28 -19.06 14.22 -16.80
CA SER A 28 -20.40 13.93 -17.33
C SER A 28 -20.69 14.57 -18.68
N ARG A 29 -20.03 15.68 -19.02
CA ARG A 29 -20.37 16.51 -20.20
C ARG A 29 -19.44 16.32 -21.40
N SER A 30 -18.26 15.73 -21.22
CA SER A 30 -17.28 15.51 -22.30
C SER A 30 -16.68 14.11 -22.23
N THR A 31 -16.13 13.65 -23.36
CA THR A 31 -15.32 12.43 -23.45
C THR A 31 -13.84 12.72 -23.72
N ASP A 32 -13.43 13.99 -23.78
CA ASP A 32 -12.05 14.40 -24.07
C ASP A 32 -11.05 13.84 -23.05
N TRP A 33 -11.51 13.67 -21.82
CA TRP A 33 -10.73 13.07 -20.74
C TRP A 33 -10.27 11.66 -21.03
N LYS A 34 -10.94 10.91 -21.91
CA LYS A 34 -10.52 9.56 -22.31
C LYS A 34 -9.15 9.59 -22.98
N LYS A 35 -8.87 10.61 -23.80
CA LYS A 35 -7.57 10.76 -24.47
C LYS A 35 -6.46 11.10 -23.48
N THR A 36 -6.78 11.94 -22.49
CA THR A 36 -5.84 12.29 -21.42
C THR A 36 -5.56 11.09 -20.53
N LEU A 37 -6.60 10.35 -20.14
CA LEU A 37 -6.49 9.13 -19.34
C LEU A 37 -5.65 8.06 -20.05
N GLN A 38 -5.80 7.89 -21.36
CA GLN A 38 -4.97 6.94 -22.14
C GLN A 38 -3.49 7.32 -22.19
N LYS A 39 -3.14 8.60 -22.01
CA LYS A 39 -1.74 9.06 -22.00
C LYS A 39 -1.11 9.00 -20.61
N MET A 40 -1.90 9.34 -19.59
CA MET A 40 -1.43 9.48 -18.22
C MET A 40 -1.69 8.25 -17.36
N ASP A 41 -2.47 7.28 -17.84
CA ASP A 41 -2.89 6.05 -17.16
C ASP A 41 -3.74 6.25 -15.88
N ALA A 42 -3.68 7.44 -15.27
CA ALA A 42 -4.49 7.85 -14.14
C ALA A 42 -4.80 9.37 -14.20
N MET A 43 -5.89 9.80 -13.56
CA MET A 43 -6.26 11.21 -13.42
C MET A 43 -7.12 11.45 -12.18
N GLN A 44 -7.05 12.65 -11.60
CA GLN A 44 -7.86 13.03 -10.45
C GLN A 44 -9.24 13.53 -10.89
N VAL A 45 -10.28 13.08 -10.20
CA VAL A 45 -11.64 13.61 -10.35
C VAL A 45 -11.90 14.60 -9.21
N LEU A 46 -12.17 15.86 -9.56
CA LEU A 46 -12.40 16.94 -8.60
C LEU A 46 -13.90 17.27 -8.50
N ASP A 47 -14.42 17.36 -7.29
CA ASP A 47 -15.69 18.02 -6.98
C ASP A 47 -15.43 19.27 -6.14
N ARG A 48 -15.87 20.44 -6.62
CA ARG A 48 -15.64 21.74 -5.96
C ARG A 48 -14.18 21.95 -5.51
N ASN A 49 -13.23 21.66 -6.39
CA ASN A 49 -11.77 21.73 -6.16
C ASN A 49 -11.23 20.79 -5.07
N LYS A 50 -12.01 19.79 -4.64
CA LYS A 50 -11.57 18.72 -3.76
C LYS A 50 -11.50 17.42 -4.55
N THR A 51 -10.48 16.60 -4.29
CA THR A 51 -10.37 15.27 -4.91
C THR A 51 -11.50 14.39 -4.42
N ALA A 52 -12.42 14.07 -5.33
CA ALA A 52 -13.56 13.19 -5.09
C ALA A 52 -13.22 11.73 -5.42
N GLY A 53 -12.23 11.51 -6.29
CA GLY A 53 -11.74 10.18 -6.63
C GLY A 53 -10.59 10.21 -7.61
N VAL A 54 -10.10 9.02 -7.96
CA VAL A 54 -9.06 8.80 -8.96
C VAL A 54 -9.63 7.91 -10.04
N LEU A 55 -9.49 8.31 -11.29
CA LEU A 55 -9.86 7.53 -12.45
C LEU A 55 -8.60 6.91 -13.04
N MET A 56 -8.62 5.62 -13.30
CA MET A 56 -7.47 4.86 -13.78
C MET A 56 -7.85 4.05 -15.02
N THR A 57 -6.87 3.79 -15.89
CA THR A 57 -7.01 2.76 -16.92
C THR A 57 -7.08 1.39 -16.25
N LYS A 58 -7.67 0.42 -16.95
CA LYS A 58 -7.80 -0.95 -16.43
C LYS A 58 -6.43 -1.53 -16.08
N ASP A 59 -5.45 -1.36 -16.95
CA ASP A 59 -4.12 -1.94 -16.78
C ASP A 59 -3.39 -1.30 -15.59
N ALA A 60 -3.53 0.03 -15.41
CA ALA A 60 -3.01 0.72 -14.24
C ALA A 60 -3.68 0.26 -12.94
N TYR A 61 -4.99 0.06 -12.94
CA TYR A 61 -5.71 -0.46 -11.78
C TYR A 61 -5.24 -1.86 -11.40
N VAL A 62 -5.12 -2.77 -12.37
CA VAL A 62 -4.60 -4.12 -12.14
C VAL A 62 -3.18 -4.07 -11.59
N GLY A 63 -2.31 -3.24 -12.17
CA GLY A 63 -0.93 -3.10 -11.69
C GLY A 63 -0.83 -2.57 -10.26
N VAL A 64 -1.72 -1.67 -9.83
CA VAL A 64 -1.79 -1.21 -8.43
C VAL A 64 -2.28 -2.33 -7.52
N MET A 65 -3.30 -3.08 -7.92
CA MET A 65 -3.82 -4.17 -7.10
C MET A 65 -2.79 -5.29 -6.94
N ASP A 66 -2.13 -5.69 -8.03
CA ASP A 66 -1.06 -6.69 -7.97
C ASP A 66 0.10 -6.24 -7.06
N TYR A 67 0.39 -4.94 -7.03
CA TYR A 67 1.40 -4.38 -6.15
C TYR A 67 0.98 -4.37 -4.68
N ILE A 68 -0.28 -4.03 -4.39
CA ILE A 68 -0.84 -4.14 -3.04
C ILE A 68 -0.77 -5.59 -2.56
N ASP A 69 -1.20 -6.55 -3.38
CA ASP A 69 -1.12 -7.97 -3.06
C ASP A 69 0.32 -8.43 -2.80
N ALA A 70 1.28 -7.93 -3.59
CA ALA A 70 2.70 -8.20 -3.39
C ALA A 70 3.22 -7.64 -2.05
N LEU A 71 2.84 -6.42 -1.69
CA LEU A 71 3.19 -5.79 -0.41
C LEU A 71 2.55 -6.53 0.77
N GLU A 72 1.28 -6.92 0.67
CA GLU A 72 0.61 -7.71 1.71
C GLU A 72 1.33 -9.04 1.93
N LYS A 73 1.72 -9.71 0.84
CA LYS A 73 2.49 -10.96 0.93
C LYS A 73 3.87 -10.78 1.54
N GLU A 74 4.55 -9.67 1.22
CA GLU A 74 5.84 -9.34 1.81
C GLU A 74 5.70 -9.04 3.31
N LEU A 75 4.64 -8.34 3.70
CA LEU A 75 4.30 -8.07 5.10
C LEU A 75 4.03 -9.38 5.87
N ASP A 76 3.23 -10.29 5.31
CA ASP A 76 2.95 -11.59 5.91
C ASP A 76 4.24 -12.41 6.09
N ALA A 77 5.09 -12.44 5.07
CA ALA A 77 6.38 -13.14 5.14
C ALA A 77 7.29 -12.53 6.21
N ALA A 78 7.33 -11.20 6.32
CA ALA A 78 8.09 -10.51 7.35
C ALA A 78 7.55 -10.83 8.75
N GLN A 79 6.22 -10.81 8.95
CA GLN A 79 5.59 -11.16 10.22
C GLN A 79 5.91 -12.60 10.65
N VAL A 80 5.83 -13.56 9.72
CA VAL A 80 6.19 -14.96 9.98
C VAL A 80 7.67 -15.10 10.32
N SER A 81 8.55 -14.42 9.59
CA SER A 81 9.99 -14.41 9.85
C SER A 81 10.30 -13.86 11.25
N THR A 82 9.67 -12.76 11.65
CA THR A 82 9.82 -12.19 13.01
C THR A 82 9.37 -13.19 14.08
N ILE A 83 8.23 -13.86 13.90
CA ILE A 83 7.75 -14.87 14.85
C ILE A 83 8.74 -16.04 14.96
N LEU A 84 9.30 -16.51 13.84
CA LEU A 84 10.27 -17.59 13.84
C LEU A 84 11.60 -17.18 14.46
N ALA A 85 12.09 -15.97 14.17
CA ALA A 85 13.32 -15.43 14.77
C ALA A 85 13.19 -15.28 16.29
N GLU A 86 12.05 -14.79 16.79
CA GLU A 86 11.77 -14.72 18.23
C GLU A 86 11.73 -16.10 18.89
N ARG A 87 11.26 -17.12 18.17
CA ARG A 87 11.18 -18.51 18.66
C ARG A 87 12.48 -19.28 18.51
N GLN A 88 13.41 -18.86 17.65
CA GLN A 88 14.67 -19.55 17.39
C GLN A 88 15.59 -19.60 18.62
N HIS A 89 15.37 -18.70 19.59
CA HIS A 89 16.11 -18.64 20.86
C HIS A 89 15.30 -19.10 22.07
N MET A 90 14.10 -19.66 21.86
CA MET A 90 13.30 -20.27 22.92
C MET A 90 13.70 -21.74 23.10
N ASP A 91 14.80 -21.97 23.82
CA ASP A 91 15.24 -23.32 24.23
C ASP A 91 14.44 -23.85 25.43
N ASP A 92 13.68 -22.99 26.12
CA ASP A 92 12.92 -23.32 27.32
C ASP A 92 11.41 -23.17 27.06
N TRP A 93 10.74 -24.30 26.85
CA TRP A 93 9.30 -24.36 26.58
C TRP A 93 8.54 -24.15 27.89
N THR A 94 8.27 -22.90 28.23
CA THR A 94 7.50 -22.57 29.44
C THR A 94 6.01 -22.87 29.26
N GLU A 95 5.39 -23.53 30.24
CA GLU A 95 3.97 -23.89 30.23
C GLU A 95 3.14 -22.95 31.13
N GLY A 96 1.83 -22.80 30.83
CA GLY A 96 0.88 -22.08 31.67
C GLY A 96 0.98 -20.55 31.60
N ASP A 97 0.82 -19.87 32.75
CA ASP A 97 0.74 -18.40 32.84
C ASP A 97 2.02 -17.68 32.36
N ASP A 98 3.18 -18.33 32.46
CA ASP A 98 4.46 -17.75 32.00
C ASP A 98 4.54 -17.67 30.46
N LEU A 99 3.92 -18.63 29.75
CA LEU A 99 3.78 -18.57 28.29
C LEU A 99 2.87 -17.42 27.87
N ALA A 100 1.76 -17.22 28.60
CA ALA A 100 0.81 -16.15 28.32
C ALA A 100 1.44 -14.76 28.54
N GLY A 101 2.26 -14.62 29.60
CA GLY A 101 3.05 -13.41 29.86
C GLY A 101 4.02 -13.11 28.72
N LYS A 102 4.85 -14.09 28.34
CA LYS A 102 5.83 -13.91 27.24
C LYS A 102 5.18 -13.67 25.88
N ALA A 103 4.05 -14.31 25.59
CA ALA A 103 3.30 -14.08 24.36
C ALA A 103 2.74 -12.66 24.29
N LYS A 104 2.24 -12.14 25.42
CA LYS A 104 1.75 -10.76 25.53
C LYS A 104 2.88 -9.75 25.35
N ASP A 105 4.04 -9.99 25.97
CA ASP A 105 5.19 -9.11 25.84
C ASP A 105 5.77 -9.11 24.41
N SER A 106 5.82 -10.26 23.73
CA SER A 106 6.16 -10.35 22.30
C SER A 106 5.14 -9.60 21.43
N LEU A 107 3.85 -9.70 21.72
CA LEU A 107 2.80 -8.99 20.98
C LEU A 107 2.95 -7.47 21.12
N LEU A 108 3.20 -6.97 22.33
CA LEU A 108 3.39 -5.54 22.59
C LEU A 108 4.64 -5.01 21.88
N LYS A 109 5.76 -5.73 21.96
CA LYS A 109 6.99 -5.35 21.23
C LYS A 109 6.78 -5.26 19.72
N ARG A 110 6.02 -6.20 19.13
CA ARG A 110 5.68 -6.16 17.70
C ARG A 110 4.77 -4.97 17.36
N SER A 111 3.80 -4.65 18.22
CA SER A 111 2.95 -3.48 18.05
C SER A 111 3.78 -2.18 18.05
N ASP A 112 4.70 -2.04 18.99
CA ASP A 112 5.54 -0.83 19.13
C ASP A 112 6.51 -0.69 17.95
N TYR A 113 7.12 -1.79 17.49
CA TYR A 113 8.00 -1.79 16.32
C TYR A 113 7.25 -1.40 15.03
N LEU A 114 6.06 -1.97 14.82
CA LEU A 114 5.23 -1.65 13.65
C LEU A 114 4.75 -0.19 13.69
N GLN A 115 4.40 0.33 14.86
CA GLN A 115 4.10 1.77 15.02
C GLN A 115 5.31 2.65 14.73
N GLY A 116 6.52 2.23 15.13
CA GLY A 116 7.76 2.92 14.79
C GLY A 116 7.96 3.05 13.29
N LEU A 117 7.84 1.93 12.56
CA LEU A 117 7.97 1.91 11.09
C LEU A 117 6.92 2.80 10.40
N ILE A 118 5.67 2.76 10.86
CA ILE A 118 4.59 3.60 10.31
C ILE A 118 4.82 5.10 10.56
N ASN A 119 5.46 5.44 11.69
CA ASN A 119 5.74 6.84 12.05
C ASN A 119 7.01 7.39 11.39
N GLU A 120 8.02 6.56 11.14
CA GLU A 120 9.25 6.95 10.43
C GLU A 120 9.01 7.26 8.94
N ASP A 121 7.93 6.74 8.33
CA ASP A 121 7.50 7.10 6.98
C ASP A 121 6.78 8.48 6.89
N ASN A 122 6.65 9.22 8.02
CA ASN A 122 5.98 10.54 8.10
C ASN A 122 6.91 11.74 8.38
N GLU A 123 8.25 11.58 8.30
CA GLU A 123 9.23 12.68 8.26
C GLU A 123 9.92 12.80 6.88
#